data_AF-A0AB39RYC1-F1
#
_entry.id   AF-A0AB39RYC1-F1
#
_cell.length_a   1.000
_cell.length_b   1.000
_cell.length_c   1.000
_cell.angle_alpha   90.00
_cell.angle_beta   90.00
_cell.angle_gamma   90.00
#
_symmetry.space_group_name_H-M   'P 1'
#
loop_
_entity.id
_entity.type
_entity.pdbx_description
1 polymer ?
#
loop_
_entity_poly.entity_id
_entity_poly.type
_entity_poly.pdbx_seq_one_letter_code
_entity_poly.pdbx_strand_id
1 'polypeptide(L)'
;MNEDAAAVSSPGPVWSDPEIPDEERAVLLVRLIEDPTAREDEQDDAASDLEFLSGPFVEAALIRAIRAGDFRSDLAQLCAESLAGIWAREGHVDPAFLAELRSLAKDEVFGILGIRAPRLLPPGAL
;
A
#
# COMPACT_ATOMS: atom_id res chain seq x y z
N MET A 1 -57.61 -23.13 15.63
CA MET A 1 -57.66 -21.66 15.81
C MET A 1 -56.95 -21.36 17.11
N ASN A 2 -55.81 -20.69 17.18
CA ASN A 2 -55.04 -19.95 16.19
C ASN A 2 -53.55 -20.15 16.49
N GLU A 3 -52.77 -19.92 15.45
CA GLU A 3 -51.32 -20.04 15.39
C GLU A 3 -50.69 -18.76 15.96
N ASP A 4 -49.66 -18.88 16.79
CA ASP A 4 -48.67 -17.80 16.98
C ASP A 4 -47.40 -18.41 17.59
N ALA A 5 -46.58 -18.99 16.71
CA ALA A 5 -45.20 -19.32 17.00
C ALA A 5 -44.34 -18.37 16.17
N ALA A 6 -43.81 -17.35 16.85
CA ALA A 6 -42.87 -16.39 16.31
C ALA A 6 -41.69 -17.13 15.66
N ALA A 7 -41.57 -17.03 14.34
CA ALA A 7 -40.37 -17.43 13.63
C ALA A 7 -39.26 -16.41 13.96
N VAL A 8 -38.40 -16.77 14.92
CA VAL A 8 -37.12 -16.09 15.11
C VAL A 8 -36.31 -16.33 13.85
N SER A 9 -36.23 -15.30 13.01
CA SER A 9 -35.32 -15.25 11.87
C SER A 9 -33.90 -15.44 12.39
N SER A 10 -33.37 -16.66 12.24
CA SER A 10 -31.95 -16.91 12.47
C SER A 10 -31.18 -16.14 11.40
N PRO A 11 -30.13 -15.38 11.76
CA PRO A 11 -29.25 -14.82 10.75
C PRO A 11 -28.71 -16.00 9.94
N GLY A 12 -28.91 -15.97 8.62
CA GLY A 12 -28.26 -16.92 7.73
C GLY A 12 -26.75 -16.91 7.94
N PRO A 13 -26.03 -17.97 7.55
CA PRO A 13 -24.58 -18.00 7.70
C PRO A 13 -24.00 -16.76 7.01
N VAL A 14 -23.26 -15.95 7.78
CA VAL A 14 -22.39 -14.91 7.25
C VAL A 14 -21.32 -15.66 6.46
N TRP A 15 -21.56 -15.83 5.16
CA TRP A 15 -20.50 -16.23 4.24
C TRP A 15 -19.49 -15.09 4.24
N SER A 16 -18.52 -15.17 5.15
CA SER A 16 -17.32 -14.36 5.03
C SER A 16 -16.64 -14.93 3.80
N ASP A 17 -16.59 -14.16 2.71
CA ASP A 17 -15.71 -14.52 1.60
C ASP A 17 -14.33 -14.81 2.18
N PRO A 18 -13.68 -15.91 1.79
CA PRO A 18 -12.35 -16.20 2.28
C PRO A 18 -11.44 -15.03 1.90
N GLU A 19 -10.86 -14.39 2.92
CA GLU A 19 -9.88 -13.33 2.73
C GLU A 19 -8.72 -13.88 1.90
N ILE A 20 -8.40 -13.20 0.80
CA ILE A 20 -7.28 -13.58 -0.06
C ILE A 20 -6.01 -13.51 0.79
N PRO A 21 -5.16 -14.56 0.84
CA PRO A 21 -3.92 -14.51 1.59
C PRO A 21 -3.04 -13.33 1.15
N ASP A 22 -2.36 -12.68 2.10
CA ASP A 22 -1.54 -11.49 1.84
C ASP A 22 -0.52 -11.67 0.71
N GLU A 23 0.10 -12.85 0.61
CA GLU A 23 1.04 -13.15 -0.47
C GLU A 23 0.37 -13.16 -1.85
N GLU A 24 -0.83 -13.73 -1.95
CA GLU A 24 -1.61 -13.76 -3.19
C GLU A 24 -2.15 -12.37 -3.53
N ARG A 25 -2.64 -11.64 -2.51
CA ARG A 25 -3.12 -10.27 -2.66
C ARG A 25 -1.98 -9.35 -3.14
N ALA A 26 -0.78 -9.47 -2.56
CA ALA A 26 0.39 -8.71 -3.00
C ALA A 26 0.69 -8.94 -4.48
N VAL A 27 0.64 -10.19 -4.96
CA VAL A 27 0.88 -10.52 -6.37
C VAL A 27 -0.15 -9.87 -7.28
N LEU A 28 -1.43 -9.85 -6.90
CA LEU A 28 -2.49 -9.24 -7.71
C LEU A 28 -2.36 -7.72 -7.78
N LEU A 29 -2.12 -7.07 -6.65
CA LEU A 29 -1.96 -5.61 -6.59
C LEU A 29 -0.70 -5.13 -7.31
N VAL A 30 0.43 -5.84 -7.15
CA VAL A 30 1.66 -5.54 -7.91
C VAL A 30 1.44 -5.65 -9.42
N ARG A 31 0.66 -6.64 -9.88
CA ARG A 31 0.32 -6.76 -11.31
C ARG A 31 -0.47 -5.57 -11.82
N LEU A 32 -1.39 -5.02 -11.03
CA LEU A 32 -2.18 -3.85 -11.44
C LEU A 32 -1.29 -2.61 -11.60
N ILE A 33 -0.44 -2.29 -10.63
CA ILE A 33 0.44 -1.10 -10.73
C ILE A 33 1.52 -1.24 -11.83
N GLU A 34 1.86 -2.47 -12.23
CA GLU A 34 2.83 -2.73 -13.31
C GLU A 34 2.16 -2.89 -14.69
N ASP A 35 0.83 -2.98 -14.77
CA ASP A 35 0.10 -3.11 -16.03
C ASP A 35 -0.21 -1.73 -16.63
N PRO A 36 0.45 -1.33 -17.73
CA PRO A 36 0.23 -0.03 -18.37
C PRO A 36 -1.16 0.08 -19.05
N THR A 37 -1.92 -1.01 -19.10
CA THR A 37 -3.27 -1.05 -19.66
C THR A 37 -4.37 -1.06 -18.59
N ALA A 38 -4.00 -1.22 -17.32
CA ALA A 38 -4.92 -1.05 -16.20
C ALA A 38 -5.43 0.38 -16.16
N ARG A 39 -6.64 0.57 -15.62
CA ARG A 39 -7.19 1.91 -15.45
C ARG A 39 -6.42 2.63 -14.35
N GLU A 40 -6.29 3.94 -14.47
CA GLU A 40 -5.60 4.79 -13.50
C GLU A 40 -6.17 4.62 -12.08
N ASP A 41 -7.49 4.58 -11.94
CA ASP A 41 -8.15 4.37 -10.64
C ASP A 41 -7.84 2.99 -10.01
N GLU A 42 -7.74 1.95 -10.84
CA GLU A 42 -7.35 0.62 -10.36
C GLU A 42 -5.87 0.54 -9.94
N GLN A 43 -5.00 1.29 -10.62
CA GLN A 43 -3.59 1.40 -10.24
C GLN A 43 -3.43 2.17 -8.93
N ASP A 44 -4.14 3.27 -8.76
CA ASP A 44 -4.09 4.11 -7.57
C ASP A 44 -4.63 3.37 -6.34
N ASP A 45 -5.76 2.67 -6.49
CA ASP A 45 -6.33 1.81 -5.45
C ASP A 45 -5.33 0.70 -5.10
N ALA A 46 -4.71 0.07 -6.10
CA ALA A 46 -3.73 -0.98 -5.87
C ALA A 46 -2.47 -0.49 -5.16
N ALA A 47 -1.97 0.70 -5.54
CA ALA A 47 -0.82 1.33 -4.90
C ALA A 47 -1.11 1.64 -3.43
N SER A 48 -2.30 2.17 -3.13
CA SER A 48 -2.73 2.47 -1.76
C SER A 48 -2.88 1.21 -0.92
N ASP A 49 -3.51 0.17 -1.48
CA ASP A 49 -3.75 -1.10 -0.81
C ASP A 49 -2.46 -1.85 -0.43
N LEU A 50 -1.39 -1.66 -1.20
CA LEU A 50 -0.07 -2.22 -0.91
C LEU A 50 0.55 -1.69 0.38
N GLU A 51 0.14 -0.52 0.90
CA GLU A 51 0.64 0.00 2.20
C GLU A 51 0.45 -1.01 3.32
N PHE A 52 -0.64 -1.77 3.29
CA PHE A 52 -1.03 -2.71 4.35
C PHE A 52 -0.34 -4.06 4.27
N LEU A 53 0.44 -4.30 3.21
CA LEU A 53 1.19 -5.52 3.00
C LEU A 53 2.68 -5.27 3.29
N SER A 54 3.39 -6.31 3.72
CA SER A 54 4.81 -6.20 4.07
C SER A 54 5.64 -7.22 3.30
N GLY A 55 6.93 -6.93 3.16
CA GLY A 55 7.92 -7.86 2.64
C GLY A 55 8.63 -7.37 1.38
N PRO A 56 9.77 -8.01 1.05
CA PRO A 56 10.70 -7.52 0.03
C PRO A 56 10.10 -7.49 -1.38
N PHE A 57 9.10 -8.35 -1.65
CA PHE A 57 8.40 -8.35 -2.94
C PHE A 57 7.61 -7.05 -3.16
N VAL A 58 6.83 -6.63 -2.15
CA VAL A 58 6.02 -5.41 -2.20
C VAL A 58 6.91 -4.19 -2.28
N GLU A 59 7.91 -4.07 -1.40
CA GLU A 59 8.84 -2.94 -1.42
C GLU A 59 9.59 -2.81 -2.75
N ALA A 60 10.07 -3.94 -3.30
CA ALA A 60 10.75 -3.92 -4.59
C ALA A 60 9.83 -3.48 -5.74
N ALA A 61 8.54 -3.83 -5.70
CA ALA A 61 7.56 -3.40 -6.70
C ALA A 61 7.27 -1.91 -6.61
N LEU A 62 7.03 -1.39 -5.40
CA LEU A 62 6.82 0.04 -5.17
C LEU A 62 8.05 0.87 -5.61
N ILE A 63 9.27 0.42 -5.28
CA ILE A 63 10.51 1.05 -5.74
C ILE A 63 10.61 1.10 -7.27
N ARG A 64 10.23 0.02 -7.96
CA ARG A 64 10.21 -0.01 -9.44
C ARG A 64 9.19 0.98 -10.00
N ALA A 65 7.98 1.01 -9.45
CA ALA A 65 6.93 1.93 -9.88
C ALA A 65 7.32 3.40 -9.69
N ILE A 66 7.92 3.74 -8.53
CA ILE A 66 8.42 5.08 -8.25
C ILE A 66 9.47 5.51 -9.28
N ARG A 67 10.41 4.62 -9.61
CA ARG A 67 11.43 4.88 -10.64
C ARG A 67 10.83 5.02 -12.04
N ALA A 68 9.86 4.17 -12.39
CA ALA A 68 9.20 4.20 -13.70
C ALA A 68 8.44 5.52 -13.92
N GLY A 69 7.86 6.09 -12.87
CA GLY A 69 7.23 7.41 -12.89
C GLY A 69 8.19 8.60 -12.76
N ASP A 70 9.50 8.38 -12.89
CA ASP A 70 10.57 9.36 -12.67
C ASP A 70 10.35 10.21 -11.40
N PHE A 71 9.90 9.56 -10.32
CA PHE A 71 9.70 10.18 -9.00
C PHE A 71 8.66 11.33 -8.97
N ARG A 72 7.83 11.46 -10.01
CA ARG A 72 6.99 12.64 -10.24
C ARG A 72 5.58 12.35 -10.71
N SER A 73 5.28 11.16 -11.21
CA SER A 73 3.90 10.81 -11.56
C SER A 73 3.04 10.63 -10.31
N ASP A 74 1.72 10.76 -10.47
CA ASP A 74 0.76 10.57 -9.38
C ASP A 74 0.86 9.14 -8.82
N LEU A 75 0.93 8.12 -9.69
CA LEU A 75 1.17 6.74 -9.28
C LEU A 75 2.51 6.57 -8.52
N ALA A 76 3.58 7.27 -8.93
CA ALA A 76 4.85 7.21 -8.21
C ALA A 76 4.76 7.88 -6.84
N GLN A 77 3.97 8.94 -6.70
CA GLN A 77 3.71 9.61 -5.43
C GLN A 77 2.94 8.68 -4.48
N LEU A 78 1.86 8.06 -4.94
CA LEU A 78 1.10 7.07 -4.16
C LEU A 78 1.95 5.86 -3.76
N CYS A 79 2.74 5.34 -4.69
CA CYS A 79 3.66 4.24 -4.38
C CYS A 79 4.72 4.65 -3.32
N ALA A 80 5.17 5.90 -3.35
CA ALA A 80 6.10 6.45 -2.37
C ALA A 80 5.45 6.63 -0.99
N GLU A 81 4.19 7.06 -0.95
CA GLU A 81 3.38 7.11 0.28
C GLU A 81 3.25 5.72 0.92
N SER A 82 2.82 4.72 0.15
CA SER A 82 2.68 3.35 0.64
C SER A 82 4.01 2.76 1.11
N LEU A 83 5.10 2.98 0.37
CA LEU A 83 6.43 2.52 0.78
C LEU A 83 6.87 3.15 2.12
N ALA A 84 6.62 4.45 2.31
CA ALA A 84 6.92 5.14 3.55
C ALA A 84 6.07 4.62 4.72
N GLY A 85 4.80 4.30 4.47
CA GLY A 85 3.90 3.65 5.43
C GLY A 85 4.43 2.29 5.88
N ILE A 86 4.87 1.45 4.93
CA ILE A 86 5.50 0.15 5.22
C ILE A 86 6.75 0.34 6.05
N TRP A 87 7.69 1.19 5.61
CA TRP A 87 8.93 1.45 6.33
C TRP A 87 8.72 2.00 7.75
N ALA A 88 7.75 2.88 7.94
CA ALA A 88 7.40 3.39 9.26
C ALA A 88 6.90 2.28 10.18
N ARG A 89 6.07 1.36 9.66
CA ARG A 89 5.53 0.22 10.40
C ARG A 89 6.59 -0.83 10.72
N GLU A 90 7.39 -1.21 9.73
CA GLU A 90 8.43 -2.25 9.86
C GLU A 90 9.71 -1.75 10.53
N GLY A 91 9.89 -0.44 10.64
CA GLY A 91 11.01 0.16 11.36
C GLY A 91 12.34 0.11 10.63
N HIS A 92 12.33 0.01 9.29
CA HIS A 92 13.51 0.02 8.45
C HIS A 92 13.28 0.81 7.16
N VAL A 93 14.36 1.17 6.47
CA VAL A 93 14.36 1.80 5.15
C VAL A 93 15.45 1.15 4.29
N ASP A 94 15.34 1.23 2.97
CA ASP A 94 16.48 1.02 2.08
C ASP A 94 17.28 2.33 1.97
N PRO A 95 18.48 2.44 2.56
CA PRO A 95 19.24 3.69 2.54
C PRO A 95 19.72 4.09 1.14
N ALA A 96 19.96 3.12 0.26
CA ALA A 96 20.41 3.39 -1.11
C ALA A 96 19.27 4.00 -1.92
N PHE A 97 18.06 3.45 -1.81
CA PHE A 97 16.89 4.02 -2.46
C PHE A 97 16.47 5.35 -1.83
N LEU A 98 16.53 5.49 -0.50
CA LEU A 98 16.21 6.75 0.19
C LEU A 98 17.09 7.91 -0.30
N ALA A 99 18.35 7.65 -0.64
CA ALA A 99 19.28 8.64 -1.21
C ALA A 99 18.98 8.98 -2.68
N GLU A 100 18.27 8.11 -3.41
CA GLU A 100 17.87 8.31 -4.81
C GLU A 100 16.62 9.18 -4.95
N LEU A 101 15.77 9.20 -3.90
CA LEU A 101 14.52 9.93 -3.88
C LEU A 101 14.72 11.41 -4.20
N ARG A 102 13.83 11.91 -5.06
CA ARG A 102 13.77 13.31 -5.51
C ARG A 102 12.32 13.69 -5.77
N SER A 103 12.06 14.99 -5.91
CA SER A 103 10.75 15.51 -6.30
C SER A 103 9.60 15.01 -5.39
N LEU A 104 8.40 14.79 -5.96
CA LEU A 104 7.19 14.49 -5.20
C LEU A 104 7.32 13.21 -4.37
N ALA A 105 7.96 12.16 -4.92
CA ALA A 105 8.19 10.93 -4.18
C ALA A 105 9.07 11.14 -2.92
N LYS A 106 10.02 12.09 -2.98
CA LYS A 106 10.81 12.45 -1.79
C LYS A 106 9.94 13.16 -0.75
N ASP A 107 9.15 14.13 -1.19
CA ASP A 107 8.30 14.93 -0.30
C ASP A 107 7.33 14.02 0.46
N GLU A 108 6.74 13.03 -0.19
CA GLU A 108 5.87 12.04 0.46
C GLU A 108 6.61 11.18 1.48
N VAL A 109 7.71 10.54 1.06
CA VAL A 109 8.45 9.64 1.95
C VAL A 109 8.94 10.40 3.18
N PHE A 110 9.50 11.60 2.98
CA PHE A 110 10.03 12.39 4.09
C PHE A 110 8.91 12.95 4.97
N GLY A 111 7.78 13.36 4.39
CA GLY A 111 6.61 13.83 5.13
C GLY A 111 6.04 12.74 6.04
N ILE A 112 5.80 11.55 5.50
CA ILE A 112 5.24 10.41 6.24
C ILE A 112 6.22 9.91 7.30
N LEU A 113 7.49 9.67 6.93
CA LEU A 113 8.49 9.23 7.90
C LEU A 113 8.72 10.28 8.98
N GLY A 114 8.72 11.58 8.64
CA GLY A 114 8.88 12.67 9.61
C GLY A 114 7.82 12.67 10.71
N ILE A 115 6.59 12.26 10.37
CA ILE A 115 5.47 12.17 11.31
C ILE A 115 5.46 10.82 12.04
N ARG A 116 5.56 9.71 11.28
CA ARG A 116 5.29 8.35 11.80
C ARG A 116 6.54 7.67 12.36
N ALA A 117 7.72 7.95 11.82
CA ALA A 117 8.97 7.29 12.20
C ALA A 117 10.22 8.18 11.98
N PRO A 118 10.32 9.37 12.61
CA PRO A 118 11.35 10.37 12.29
C PRO A 118 12.78 9.86 12.50
N ARG A 119 12.96 8.85 13.37
CA ARG A 119 14.23 8.16 13.61
C ARG A 119 14.80 7.44 12.37
N LEU A 120 13.98 7.16 11.36
CA LEU A 120 14.39 6.50 10.12
C LEU A 120 14.95 7.48 9.08
N LEU A 121 14.76 8.78 9.29
CA LEU A 121 15.27 9.80 8.38
C LEU A 121 16.77 10.07 8.63
N PRO A 122 17.52 10.49 7.59
CA PRO A 122 18.89 10.95 7.76
C PRO A 122 18.97 12.16 8.71
N PRO A 123 20.08 12.35 9.45
CA PRO A 123 20.26 13.53 10.28
C PRO A 123 20.12 14.83 9.48
N GLY A 124 19.29 15.77 9.96
CA GLY A 124 19.06 17.06 9.30
C GLY A 124 18.09 17.03 8.12
N ALA A 125 17.31 15.94 7.97
CA ALA A 125 16.30 15.78 6.92
C ALA A 125 14.97 16.52 7.17
N LEU A 126 14.78 17.08 8.36
CA LEU A 126 13.56 17.80 8.80
C LEU A 126 13.84 19.28 8.99
#